data_AF-A0A7Y7TNP9-F1
#
_entry.id   AF-A0A7Y7TNP9-F1
#
_cell.length_a   1.000
_cell.length_b   1.000
_cell.length_c   1.000
_cell.angle_alpha   90.00
_cell.angle_beta   90.00
_cell.angle_gamma   90.00
#
_symmetry.space_group_name_H-M   'P 1'
#
loop_
_entity.id
_entity.type
_entity.pdbx_description
1 polymer ?
#
loop_
_entity_poly.entity_id
_entity_poly.type
_entity_poly.pdbx_seq_one_letter_code
_entity_poly.pdbx_strand_id
1 'polypeptide(L)'
;MTKLHDQIIKIVFLVMVLVSITACIHTSPIPNRTMTFEPGITALASNIAEQLEKSSVRNMLNKVVINPLTKQKQMTKIAIDPFIDVESGYPVKANVQIANLISKEIGKRFAITGEMDPENLERSEYVLNGMVTLEDKYGKQSKAYKVFATVFEKSSGKVLASASVYINSFDTTPMDIYKDSPVFFKGNNYKDHVASVRKDPDETITKGYNDRLSSKAMLVKGDSLYEKQDYNKSLAYYNQVAGGQKEQELEVLNGQFTNLVKQGQLENAEHVYIKLLNTSITETSEVANKIIFAPNSIVPLDSKMDLYKIYIRQIANRVAASSACRVQIIGHSSRTGSGSYNDKLSRQRAEWIQHQMESYSPKSRSRTQTIGRGFKENVVGSGKDDLTDAIDRRVEFKFNQCEVTEQPERVKIIITDGEKDKPKK
;
A
#
# COMPACT_ATOMS: atom_id res chain seq x y z
N MET A 1 -35.52 66.82 -8.89
CA MET A 1 -34.87 65.65 -9.51
C MET A 1 -33.72 65.06 -8.67
N THR A 2 -33.14 65.78 -7.71
CA THR A 2 -31.98 65.32 -6.92
C THR A 2 -32.29 64.29 -5.83
N LYS A 3 -33.46 64.35 -5.16
CA LYS A 3 -33.82 63.39 -4.09
C LYS A 3 -34.14 61.97 -4.58
N LEU A 4 -34.64 61.83 -5.81
CA LEU A 4 -34.98 60.52 -6.38
C LEU A 4 -33.72 59.77 -6.84
N HIS A 5 -32.72 60.49 -7.32
CA HIS A 5 -31.44 59.93 -7.75
C HIS A 5 -30.64 59.36 -6.55
N ASP A 6 -30.68 60.06 -5.42
CA ASP A 6 -29.95 59.68 -4.20
C ASP A 6 -30.58 58.45 -3.50
N GLN A 7 -31.90 58.27 -3.61
CA GLN A 7 -32.57 57.05 -3.15
C GLN A 7 -32.30 55.84 -4.04
N ILE A 8 -32.25 56.03 -5.36
CA ILE A 8 -31.93 54.95 -6.30
C ILE A 8 -30.48 54.48 -6.09
N ILE A 9 -29.53 55.40 -5.89
CA ILE A 9 -28.12 55.06 -5.61
C ILE A 9 -28.00 54.28 -4.29
N LYS A 10 -28.70 54.70 -3.22
CA LYS A 10 -28.70 53.96 -1.94
C LYS A 10 -29.33 52.57 -2.04
N ILE A 11 -30.40 52.42 -2.81
CA ILE A 11 -31.05 51.11 -3.04
C ILE A 11 -30.14 50.21 -3.87
N VAL A 12 -29.49 50.74 -4.91
CA VAL A 12 -28.52 49.97 -5.74
C VAL A 12 -27.30 49.57 -4.91
N PHE A 13 -26.81 50.44 -4.03
CA PHE A 13 -25.69 50.11 -3.13
C PHE A 13 -26.08 49.07 -2.07
N LEU A 14 -27.30 49.16 -1.52
CA LEU A 14 -27.82 48.17 -0.57
C LEU A 14 -28.05 46.81 -1.23
N VAL A 15 -28.51 46.79 -2.49
CA VAL A 15 -28.64 45.56 -3.28
C VAL A 15 -27.28 44.99 -3.67
N MET A 16 -26.27 45.82 -3.98
CA MET A 16 -24.90 45.34 -4.22
C MET A 16 -24.24 44.77 -2.95
N VAL A 17 -24.49 45.37 -1.79
CA VAL A 17 -23.98 44.86 -0.50
C VAL A 17 -24.73 43.59 -0.05
N LEU A 18 -26.03 43.44 -0.36
CA LEU A 18 -26.74 42.18 -0.10
C LEU A 18 -26.38 41.04 -1.07
N VAL A 19 -25.94 41.35 -2.29
CA VAL A 19 -25.43 40.34 -3.26
C VAL A 19 -23.99 39.89 -2.93
N SER A 20 -23.32 40.58 -2.01
CA SER A 20 -21.94 40.24 -1.58
C SER A 20 -21.85 39.18 -0.47
N ILE A 21 -22.98 38.63 0.01
CA ILE A 21 -23.00 37.70 1.17
C ILE A 21 -23.43 36.26 0.78
N THR A 22 -23.68 35.96 -0.50
CA THR A 22 -24.10 34.59 -0.90
C THR A 22 -23.17 34.00 -1.95
N ALA A 23 -22.08 33.37 -1.50
CA ALA A 23 -21.49 32.18 -2.13
C ALA A 23 -20.21 31.71 -1.41
N CYS A 24 -20.24 31.47 -0.09
CA CYS A 24 -19.46 30.35 0.42
C CYS A 24 -20.17 29.09 -0.07
N ILE A 25 -19.94 28.70 -1.32
CA ILE A 25 -20.48 27.46 -1.90
C ILE A 25 -19.85 26.33 -1.10
N HIS A 26 -20.52 25.89 -0.04
CA HIS A 26 -20.08 24.77 0.79
C HIS A 26 -20.00 23.52 -0.10
N THR A 27 -18.91 22.76 -0.01
CA THR A 27 -18.87 21.39 -0.55
C THR A 27 -19.91 20.59 0.22
N SER A 28 -20.73 19.79 -0.48
CA SER A 28 -21.72 18.97 0.20
C SER A 28 -21.00 18.05 1.19
N PRO A 29 -21.26 18.16 2.50
CA PRO A 29 -20.51 17.39 3.46
C PRO A 29 -20.86 15.90 3.30
N ILE A 30 -19.85 15.03 3.35
CA ILE A 30 -20.09 13.59 3.40
C ILE A 30 -20.83 13.29 4.71
N PRO A 31 -21.98 12.58 4.68
CA PRO A 31 -22.71 12.26 5.88
C PRO A 31 -21.81 11.57 6.92
N ASN A 32 -21.82 12.05 8.17
CA ASN A 32 -21.07 11.42 9.25
C ASN A 32 -21.79 10.16 9.78
N ARG A 33 -22.01 9.19 8.88
CA ARG A 33 -22.61 7.90 9.16
C ARG A 33 -21.98 6.84 8.26
N THR A 34 -22.05 5.59 8.69
CA THR A 34 -21.61 4.47 7.87
C THR A 34 -22.53 4.27 6.66
N MET A 35 -21.93 4.07 5.48
CA MET A 35 -22.62 3.75 4.23
C MET A 35 -22.30 2.32 3.79
N THR A 36 -23.06 1.78 2.83
CA THR A 36 -22.61 0.59 2.09
C THR A 36 -21.43 0.97 1.19
N PHE A 37 -20.64 -0.02 0.77
CA PHE A 37 -19.40 0.18 0.00
C PHE A 37 -19.60 1.12 -1.21
N GLU A 38 -20.47 0.79 -2.17
CA GLU A 38 -20.58 1.60 -3.40
C GLU A 38 -21.10 3.02 -3.18
N PRO A 39 -22.19 3.25 -2.42
CA PRO A 39 -22.63 4.61 -2.10
C PRO A 39 -21.59 5.41 -1.33
N GLY A 40 -20.82 4.77 -0.46
CA GLY A 40 -19.73 5.40 0.28
C GLY A 40 -18.62 5.90 -0.65
N ILE A 41 -18.08 5.02 -1.50
CA ILE A 41 -17.03 5.39 -2.48
C ILE A 41 -17.55 6.43 -3.47
N THR A 42 -18.81 6.34 -3.90
CA THR A 42 -19.42 7.34 -4.79
C THR A 42 -19.53 8.71 -4.11
N ALA A 43 -19.95 8.76 -2.85
CA ALA A 43 -20.00 10.01 -2.08
C ALA A 43 -18.61 10.63 -1.88
N LEU A 44 -17.60 9.78 -1.58
CA LEU A 44 -16.21 10.19 -1.49
C LEU A 44 -15.73 10.83 -2.80
N ALA A 45 -15.94 10.14 -3.93
CA ALA A 45 -15.53 10.60 -5.25
C ALA A 45 -16.25 11.89 -5.68
N SER A 46 -17.54 12.01 -5.37
CA SER A 46 -18.32 13.24 -5.63
C SER A 46 -17.77 14.42 -4.85
N ASN A 47 -17.44 14.24 -3.57
CA ASN A 47 -16.89 15.31 -2.73
C ASN A 47 -15.50 15.74 -3.22
N ILE A 48 -14.62 14.80 -3.58
CA ILE A 48 -13.33 15.10 -4.21
C ILE A 48 -13.53 15.92 -5.49
N ALA A 49 -14.46 15.52 -6.36
CA ALA A 49 -14.73 16.24 -7.60
C ALA A 49 -15.22 17.68 -7.35
N GLU A 50 -16.09 17.90 -6.36
CA GLU A 50 -16.55 19.24 -5.96
C GLU A 50 -15.40 20.11 -5.42
N GLN A 51 -14.48 19.54 -4.65
CA GLN A 51 -13.29 20.26 -4.18
C GLN A 51 -12.37 20.62 -5.34
N LEU A 52 -12.11 19.69 -6.26
CA LEU A 52 -11.30 19.96 -7.44
C LEU A 52 -11.89 21.09 -8.30
N GLU A 53 -13.21 21.14 -8.49
CA GLU A 53 -13.89 22.22 -9.22
C GLU A 53 -13.71 23.60 -8.57
N LYS A 54 -13.55 23.64 -7.24
CA LYS A 54 -13.36 24.87 -6.46
C LYS A 54 -11.90 25.26 -6.31
N SER A 55 -11.01 24.27 -6.28
CA SER A 55 -9.57 24.47 -6.15
C SER A 55 -9.00 25.26 -7.33
N SER A 56 -7.73 25.67 -7.19
CA SER A 56 -6.98 26.38 -8.23
C SER A 56 -6.93 25.69 -9.60
N VAL A 57 -7.37 24.43 -9.73
CA VAL A 57 -7.67 23.78 -11.01
C VAL A 57 -8.61 24.64 -11.87
N ARG A 58 -9.62 25.30 -11.29
CA ARG A 58 -10.46 26.27 -12.02
C ARG A 58 -9.69 27.53 -12.45
N ASN A 59 -8.76 28.01 -11.62
CA ASN A 59 -7.95 29.20 -11.94
C ASN A 59 -6.84 28.89 -12.97
N MET A 60 -6.33 27.66 -13.03
CA MET A 60 -5.46 27.19 -14.11
C MET A 60 -6.25 26.90 -15.39
N LEU A 61 -7.48 26.39 -15.31
CA LEU A 61 -8.38 26.19 -16.46
C LEU A 61 -8.94 27.50 -17.05
N ASN A 62 -8.91 28.62 -16.32
CA ASN A 62 -9.14 29.96 -16.89
C ASN A 62 -7.97 30.43 -17.78
N LYS A 63 -6.79 29.79 -17.71
CA LYS A 63 -5.90 29.71 -18.88
C LYS A 63 -6.40 28.56 -19.74
N VAL A 64 -7.48 28.84 -20.47
CA VAL A 64 -8.00 27.93 -21.48
C VAL A 64 -6.89 27.67 -22.50
N VAL A 65 -6.16 26.56 -22.36
CA VAL A 65 -5.50 25.95 -23.51
C VAL A 65 -6.62 25.24 -24.27
N ILE A 66 -7.44 26.03 -24.97
CA ILE A 66 -8.07 25.55 -26.18
C ILE A 66 -6.89 25.17 -27.06
N ASN A 67 -6.73 23.87 -27.34
CA ASN A 67 -5.83 23.47 -28.40
C ASN A 67 -6.27 24.26 -29.65
N PRO A 68 -5.44 25.17 -30.19
CA PRO A 68 -5.87 26.08 -31.25
C PRO A 68 -6.22 25.34 -32.54
N LEU A 69 -5.79 24.08 -32.68
CA LEU A 69 -6.09 23.22 -33.82
C LEU A 69 -7.37 22.39 -33.62
N THR A 70 -7.68 21.96 -32.40
CA THR A 70 -8.80 21.01 -32.16
C THR A 70 -10.00 21.60 -31.42
N LYS A 71 -9.89 22.81 -30.85
CA LYS A 71 -10.93 23.45 -30.00
C LYS A 71 -11.39 22.60 -28.80
N GLN A 72 -10.68 21.53 -28.45
CA GLN A 72 -11.02 20.68 -27.31
C GLN A 72 -10.47 21.27 -26.00
N LYS A 73 -11.30 21.21 -24.96
CA LYS A 73 -10.95 21.55 -23.59
C LYS A 73 -9.95 20.50 -23.09
N GLN A 74 -8.72 20.91 -22.75
CA GLN A 74 -7.73 20.02 -22.12
C GLN A 74 -8.23 19.67 -20.72
N MET A 75 -8.76 18.46 -20.56
CA MET A 75 -9.23 17.97 -19.27
C MET A 75 -8.04 17.62 -18.40
N THR A 76 -8.08 18.07 -17.14
CA THR A 76 -7.16 17.66 -16.09
C THR A 76 -7.07 16.14 -16.01
N LYS A 77 -5.88 15.59 -16.18
CA LYS A 77 -5.61 14.15 -16.21
C LYS A 77 -5.13 13.65 -14.86
N ILE A 78 -5.89 12.73 -14.27
CA ILE A 78 -5.64 12.17 -12.94
C ILE A 78 -5.34 10.67 -13.08
N ALA A 79 -4.18 10.26 -12.57
CA ALA A 79 -3.83 8.85 -12.37
C ALA A 79 -4.31 8.39 -10.99
N ILE A 80 -4.81 7.16 -10.89
CA ILE A 80 -5.28 6.58 -9.62
C ILE A 80 -4.20 5.63 -9.09
N ASP A 81 -3.52 6.01 -8.03
CA ASP A 81 -2.68 5.12 -7.24
C ASP A 81 -3.58 4.16 -6.44
N PRO A 82 -3.40 2.83 -6.54
CA PRO A 82 -4.21 1.87 -5.79
C PRO A 82 -4.24 2.18 -4.29
N PHE A 83 -5.43 2.09 -3.71
CA PHE A 83 -5.66 2.29 -2.29
C PHE A 83 -5.02 1.15 -1.52
N ILE A 84 -4.33 1.49 -0.43
CA ILE A 84 -3.76 0.49 0.48
C ILE A 84 -4.74 0.17 1.60
N ASP A 85 -4.77 -1.09 2.02
CA ASP A 85 -5.33 -1.50 3.30
C ASP A 85 -4.27 -1.23 4.39
N VAL A 86 -4.56 -0.35 5.35
CA VAL A 86 -3.60 0.09 6.39
C VAL A 86 -3.21 -1.07 7.32
N GLU A 87 -4.13 -2.00 7.50
CA GLU A 87 -4.02 -3.15 8.37
C GLU A 87 -2.99 -4.11 7.80
N SER A 88 -3.09 -4.49 6.52
CA SER A 88 -2.13 -5.39 5.87
C SER A 88 -0.92 -4.71 5.23
N GLY A 89 -1.03 -3.42 4.88
CA GLY A 89 0.03 -2.60 4.30
C GLY A 89 0.10 -2.60 2.76
N TYR A 90 -0.85 -3.21 2.07
CA TYR A 90 -0.82 -3.36 0.60
C TYR A 90 -2.19 -3.18 -0.07
N PRO A 91 -2.24 -2.98 -1.40
CA PRO A 91 -3.48 -3.01 -2.17
C PRO A 91 -4.20 -4.36 -2.16
N VAL A 92 -5.54 -4.32 -2.11
CA VAL A 92 -6.43 -5.49 -2.11
C VAL A 92 -7.31 -5.53 -3.36
N LYS A 93 -7.96 -6.67 -3.65
CA LYS A 93 -8.78 -6.87 -4.86
C LYS A 93 -9.95 -5.89 -5.00
N ALA A 94 -10.44 -5.32 -3.88
CA ALA A 94 -11.45 -4.26 -3.90
C ALA A 94 -11.04 -3.01 -4.70
N ASN A 95 -9.74 -2.80 -4.95
CA ASN A 95 -9.24 -1.67 -5.74
C ASN A 95 -9.84 -1.59 -7.15
N VAL A 96 -10.15 -2.72 -7.78
CA VAL A 96 -10.81 -2.73 -9.10
C VAL A 96 -12.14 -1.98 -9.03
N GLN A 97 -12.93 -2.24 -8.00
CA GLN A 97 -14.23 -1.58 -7.81
C GLN A 97 -14.07 -0.12 -7.36
N ILE A 98 -13.09 0.19 -6.49
CA ILE A 98 -12.77 1.57 -6.11
C ILE A 98 -12.42 2.40 -7.35
N ALA A 99 -11.47 1.93 -8.17
CA ALA A 99 -11.04 2.62 -9.37
C ALA A 99 -12.20 2.85 -10.35
N ASN A 100 -13.08 1.85 -10.53
CA ASN A 100 -14.26 2.00 -11.39
C ASN A 100 -15.25 3.05 -10.89
N LEU A 101 -15.58 3.05 -9.58
CA LEU A 101 -16.52 4.01 -8.99
C LEU A 101 -15.96 5.43 -8.99
N ILE A 102 -14.69 5.59 -8.60
CA ILE A 102 -13.99 6.88 -8.65
C ILE A 102 -13.91 7.39 -10.07
N SER A 103 -13.52 6.54 -11.04
CA SER A 103 -13.43 6.93 -12.44
C SER A 103 -14.77 7.35 -13.02
N LYS A 104 -15.84 6.63 -12.68
CA LYS A 104 -17.21 6.97 -13.11
C LYS A 104 -17.68 8.31 -12.55
N GLU A 105 -17.40 8.61 -11.29
CA GLU A 105 -17.92 9.81 -10.63
C GLU A 105 -17.08 11.05 -10.93
N ILE A 106 -15.75 10.97 -10.78
CA ILE A 106 -14.83 12.08 -11.08
C ILE A 106 -14.77 12.31 -12.60
N GLY A 107 -14.89 11.24 -13.40
CA GLY A 107 -14.90 11.26 -14.87
C GLY A 107 -16.01 12.11 -15.50
N LYS A 108 -17.04 12.47 -14.74
CA LYS A 108 -18.10 13.41 -15.19
C LYS A 108 -17.56 14.82 -15.43
N ARG A 109 -16.43 15.18 -14.80
CA ARG A 109 -15.87 16.54 -14.74
C ARG A 109 -14.40 16.61 -15.15
N PHE A 110 -13.62 15.57 -14.84
CA PHE A 110 -12.17 15.51 -15.05
C PHE A 110 -11.78 14.25 -15.83
N ALA A 111 -10.60 14.24 -16.46
CA ALA A 111 -10.12 13.07 -17.19
C ALA A 111 -9.37 12.15 -16.24
N ILE A 112 -9.72 10.87 -16.25
CA ILE A 112 -8.99 9.84 -15.53
C ILE A 112 -8.18 9.06 -16.54
N THR A 113 -6.86 8.97 -16.35
CA THR A 113 -5.99 8.18 -17.24
C THR A 113 -6.10 6.69 -16.94
N GLY A 114 -6.49 6.34 -15.72
CA GLY A 114 -6.57 4.97 -15.23
C GLY A 114 -5.71 4.78 -13.99
N GLU A 115 -5.38 3.53 -13.71
CA GLU A 115 -4.44 3.16 -12.65
C GLU A 115 -3.05 3.77 -12.91
N MET A 116 -2.32 4.12 -11.85
CA MET A 116 -1.03 4.80 -11.92
C MET A 116 0.08 3.86 -12.38
N ASP A 117 0.09 3.52 -13.67
CA ASP A 117 1.20 2.89 -14.36
C ASP A 117 2.08 3.95 -15.07
N PRO A 118 3.24 3.58 -15.66
CA PRO A 118 4.15 4.56 -16.25
C PRO A 118 3.50 5.41 -17.36
N GLU A 119 2.68 4.80 -18.22
CA GLU A 119 2.04 5.48 -19.34
C GLU A 119 0.97 6.48 -18.85
N ASN A 120 0.19 6.07 -17.85
CA ASN A 120 -0.86 6.89 -17.27
C ASN A 120 -0.28 8.01 -16.41
N LEU A 121 0.76 7.74 -15.63
CA LEU A 121 1.44 8.74 -14.80
C LEU A 121 2.13 9.80 -15.66
N GLU A 122 2.78 9.42 -16.77
CA GLU A 122 3.42 10.36 -17.70
C GLU A 122 2.42 11.39 -18.21
N ARG A 123 1.24 10.93 -18.61
CA ARG A 123 0.16 11.77 -19.16
C ARG A 123 -0.63 12.54 -18.11
N SER A 124 -0.46 12.22 -16.82
CA SER A 124 -1.23 12.82 -15.73
C SER A 124 -0.54 14.04 -15.14
N GLU A 125 -1.34 15.05 -14.80
CA GLU A 125 -0.91 16.23 -14.06
C GLU A 125 -1.09 16.05 -12.55
N TYR A 126 -2.03 15.17 -12.18
CA TYR A 126 -2.42 14.91 -10.80
C TYR A 126 -2.45 13.42 -10.50
N VAL A 127 -2.31 13.08 -9.23
CA VAL A 127 -2.45 11.72 -8.73
C VAL A 127 -3.52 11.71 -7.65
N LEU A 128 -4.43 10.74 -7.73
CA LEU A 128 -5.35 10.39 -6.67
C LEU A 128 -4.79 9.19 -5.94
N ASN A 129 -4.48 9.33 -4.67
CA ASN A 129 -4.11 8.22 -3.80
C ASN A 129 -5.16 8.02 -2.71
N GLY A 130 -5.05 6.91 -1.99
CA GLY A 130 -5.96 6.63 -0.90
C GLY A 130 -5.52 5.49 -0.02
N MET A 131 -6.29 5.30 1.04
CA MET A 131 -6.12 4.20 1.98
C MET A 131 -7.47 3.85 2.61
N VAL A 132 -7.58 2.61 3.09
CA VAL A 132 -8.68 2.13 3.92
C VAL A 132 -8.12 1.69 5.25
N THR A 133 -8.77 2.07 6.35
CA THR A 133 -8.39 1.65 7.70
C THR A 133 -9.60 1.36 8.56
N LEU A 134 -9.45 0.49 9.55
CA LEU A 134 -10.48 0.10 10.49
C LEU A 134 -10.41 1.00 11.73
N GLU A 135 -11.45 1.82 11.94
CA GLU A 135 -11.58 2.68 13.12
C GLU A 135 -12.69 2.18 14.06
N ASP A 136 -12.55 2.45 15.36
CA ASP A 136 -13.63 2.27 16.32
C ASP A 136 -14.73 3.31 16.04
N LYS A 137 -16.00 2.87 15.91
CA LYS A 137 -17.12 3.83 15.81
C LYS A 137 -17.24 4.58 17.13
N TYR A 138 -17.35 5.91 17.06
CA TYR A 138 -17.70 6.84 18.14
C TYR A 138 -18.34 6.17 19.38
N GLY A 139 -17.50 5.80 20.36
CA GLY A 139 -17.94 5.30 21.67
C GLY A 139 -18.66 3.94 21.70
N LYS A 140 -18.65 3.15 20.63
CA LYS A 140 -19.24 1.79 20.59
C LYS A 140 -18.19 0.74 20.21
N GLN A 141 -18.31 -0.49 20.76
CA GLN A 141 -17.48 -1.66 20.39
C GLN A 141 -17.80 -2.22 18.98
N SER A 142 -18.13 -1.36 18.02
CA SER A 142 -18.35 -1.76 16.63
C SER A 142 -17.35 -1.02 15.74
N LYS A 143 -16.55 -1.76 14.98
CA LYS A 143 -15.57 -1.18 14.06
C LYS A 143 -16.23 -0.78 12.74
N ALA A 144 -15.68 0.22 12.05
CA ALA A 144 -16.06 0.62 10.70
C ALA A 144 -14.81 0.85 9.87
N TYR A 145 -14.91 0.57 8.57
CA TYR A 145 -13.86 0.95 7.65
C TYR A 145 -14.02 2.43 7.31
N LYS A 146 -12.92 3.17 7.35
CA LYS A 146 -12.83 4.54 6.88
C LYS A 146 -11.92 4.58 5.67
N VAL A 147 -12.45 5.13 4.59
CA VAL A 147 -11.74 5.30 3.33
C VAL A 147 -11.31 6.76 3.24
N PHE A 148 -10.04 7.00 2.96
CA PHE A 148 -9.48 8.30 2.68
C PHE A 148 -9.05 8.37 1.22
N ALA A 149 -9.29 9.50 0.57
CA ALA A 149 -8.79 9.80 -0.77
C ALA A 149 -8.23 11.21 -0.80
N THR A 150 -7.11 11.38 -1.50
CA THR A 150 -6.42 12.66 -1.64
C THR A 150 -5.93 12.83 -3.07
N VAL A 151 -6.13 14.03 -3.63
CA VAL A 151 -5.69 14.41 -4.98
C VAL A 151 -4.69 15.53 -4.86
N PHE A 152 -3.51 15.35 -5.46
CA PHE A 152 -2.41 16.30 -5.42
C PHE A 152 -1.77 16.50 -6.79
N GLU A 153 -1.12 17.64 -6.97
CA GLU A 153 -0.36 17.96 -8.18
C GLU A 153 0.96 17.18 -8.22
N LYS A 154 1.19 16.45 -9.32
CA LYS A 154 2.37 15.57 -9.48
C LYS A 154 3.70 16.32 -9.35
N SER A 155 3.77 17.56 -9.85
CA SER A 155 5.02 18.33 -9.90
C SER A 155 5.42 18.93 -8.55
N SER A 156 4.46 19.45 -7.78
CA SER A 156 4.71 20.16 -6.52
C SER A 156 4.41 19.31 -5.28
N GLY A 157 3.58 18.28 -5.41
CA GLY A 157 3.01 17.54 -4.28
C GLY A 157 1.90 18.30 -3.55
N LYS A 158 1.46 19.46 -4.05
CA LYS A 158 0.42 20.25 -3.40
C LYS A 158 -0.93 19.55 -3.47
N VAL A 159 -1.58 19.38 -2.34
CA VAL A 159 -2.91 18.78 -2.22
C VAL A 159 -3.98 19.79 -2.63
N LEU A 160 -4.91 19.33 -3.47
CA LEU A 160 -6.02 20.11 -4.00
C LEU A 160 -7.37 19.69 -3.45
N ALA A 161 -7.50 18.41 -3.11
CA ALA A 161 -8.71 17.85 -2.56
C ALA A 161 -8.36 16.67 -1.65
N SER A 162 -9.04 16.56 -0.51
CA SER A 162 -9.00 15.37 0.32
C SER A 162 -10.36 15.13 0.98
N ALA A 163 -10.72 13.88 1.17
CA ALA A 163 -12.01 13.51 1.76
C ALA A 163 -11.91 12.16 2.45
N SER A 164 -12.87 11.89 3.35
CA SER A 164 -13.03 10.56 3.94
C SER A 164 -14.48 10.16 4.11
N VAL A 165 -14.75 8.85 4.11
CA VAL A 165 -16.08 8.28 4.28
C VAL A 165 -16.01 7.00 5.13
N TYR A 166 -17.05 6.76 5.93
CA TYR A 166 -17.21 5.49 6.64
C TYR A 166 -18.05 4.50 5.82
N ILE A 167 -17.55 3.28 5.67
CA ILE A 167 -18.25 2.15 5.03
C ILE A 167 -18.39 0.96 6.00
N ASN A 168 -19.43 0.15 5.79
CA ASN A 168 -19.79 -0.96 6.68
C ASN A 168 -18.99 -2.24 6.41
N SER A 169 -18.51 -2.43 5.19
CA SER A 169 -17.72 -3.59 4.79
C SER A 169 -16.69 -3.20 3.74
N PHE A 170 -15.57 -3.91 3.76
CA PHE A 170 -14.47 -3.78 2.82
C PHE A 170 -13.91 -5.18 2.56
N ASP A 171 -13.70 -5.53 1.29
CA ASP A 171 -13.08 -6.80 0.92
C ASP A 171 -11.56 -6.67 1.01
N THR A 172 -10.99 -7.29 2.03
CA THR A 172 -9.55 -7.29 2.31
C THR A 172 -8.78 -8.40 1.59
N THR A 173 -9.42 -9.10 0.63
CA THR A 173 -8.75 -10.16 -0.15
C THR A 173 -7.48 -9.61 -0.83
N PRO A 174 -6.29 -10.13 -0.52
CA PRO A 174 -5.05 -9.64 -1.13
C PRO A 174 -5.03 -9.87 -2.64
N MET A 175 -4.33 -8.99 -3.38
CA MET A 175 -3.88 -9.32 -4.72
C MET A 175 -2.95 -10.54 -4.67
N ASP A 176 -2.85 -11.29 -5.76
CA ASP A 176 -2.12 -12.56 -5.84
C ASP A 176 -0.62 -12.36 -5.53
N ILE A 177 -0.01 -11.25 -5.98
CA ILE A 177 1.39 -10.96 -5.65
C ILE A 177 1.60 -10.78 -4.14
N TYR A 178 0.66 -10.14 -3.44
CA TYR A 178 0.72 -9.95 -2.00
C TYR A 178 0.31 -11.22 -1.23
N LYS A 179 -0.60 -12.02 -1.77
CA LYS A 179 -0.94 -13.36 -1.25
C LYS A 179 0.26 -14.33 -1.28
N ASP A 180 1.08 -14.22 -2.32
CA ASP A 180 2.22 -15.10 -2.54
C ASP A 180 3.53 -14.59 -1.92
N SER A 181 3.61 -13.29 -1.58
CA SER A 181 4.80 -12.66 -0.98
C SER A 181 5.21 -13.22 0.40
N PRO A 182 6.49 -13.06 0.78
CA PRO A 182 7.06 -13.61 2.01
C PRO A 182 6.82 -12.75 3.25
N VAL A 183 6.59 -11.44 3.12
CA VAL A 183 6.41 -10.52 4.26
C VAL A 183 5.22 -9.56 4.06
N PHE A 184 4.83 -8.87 5.14
CA PHE A 184 3.89 -7.75 5.13
C PHE A 184 4.61 -6.40 4.93
N PHE A 185 3.93 -5.39 4.38
CA PHE A 185 4.55 -4.13 3.93
C PHE A 185 4.24 -2.98 4.88
N LYS A 186 5.10 -2.78 5.89
CA LYS A 186 5.02 -1.62 6.81
C LYS A 186 6.35 -0.91 7.01
N GLY A 187 7.14 -0.84 5.93
CA GLY A 187 8.41 -0.11 5.88
C GLY A 187 8.24 1.42 5.84
N ASN A 188 9.32 2.13 5.52
CA ASN A 188 9.29 3.60 5.47
C ASN A 188 8.38 4.14 4.38
N ASN A 189 8.37 3.48 3.22
CA ASN A 189 7.53 3.78 2.07
C ASN A 189 6.04 3.74 2.37
N TYR A 190 5.62 2.76 3.17
CA TYR A 190 4.25 2.66 3.69
C TYR A 190 3.91 3.86 4.59
N LYS A 191 4.82 4.27 5.49
CA LYS A 191 4.60 5.43 6.38
C LYS A 191 4.42 6.71 5.57
N ASP A 192 5.25 6.91 4.54
CA ASP A 192 5.17 8.04 3.63
C ASP A 192 3.85 8.09 2.86
N HIS A 193 3.37 6.94 2.35
CA HIS A 193 2.07 6.84 1.69
C HIS A 193 0.93 7.22 2.64
N VAL A 194 0.89 6.61 3.83
CA VAL A 194 -0.15 6.88 4.84
C VAL A 194 -0.15 8.34 5.28
N ALA A 195 1.03 8.93 5.49
CA ALA A 195 1.16 10.35 5.84
C ALA A 195 0.69 11.27 4.71
N SER A 196 0.98 10.90 3.46
CA SER A 196 0.58 11.68 2.27
C SER A 196 -0.93 11.63 2.02
N VAL A 197 -1.59 10.48 2.22
CA VAL A 197 -3.04 10.35 2.08
C VAL A 197 -3.78 11.19 3.12
N ARG A 198 -3.22 11.39 4.31
CA ARG A 198 -3.85 12.18 5.40
C ARG A 198 -3.73 13.70 5.24
N LYS A 199 -3.09 14.19 4.18
CA LYS A 199 -2.91 15.62 3.96
C LYS A 199 -4.22 16.32 3.59
N ASP A 200 -4.45 17.47 4.20
CA ASP A 200 -5.57 18.36 3.91
C ASP A 200 -5.30 19.21 2.66
N PRO A 201 -6.33 19.84 2.04
CA PRO A 201 -6.13 20.78 0.95
C PRO A 201 -5.14 21.89 1.32
N ASP A 202 -4.34 22.32 0.34
CA ASP A 202 -3.23 23.28 0.46
C ASP A 202 -2.00 22.81 1.26
N GLU A 203 -2.05 21.64 1.92
CA GLU A 203 -0.82 20.98 2.39
C GLU A 203 -0.04 20.36 1.21
N THR A 204 1.15 19.83 1.51
CA THR A 204 1.99 19.10 0.56
C THR A 204 2.18 17.67 1.04
N ILE A 205 2.09 16.69 0.13
CA ILE A 205 2.41 15.29 0.42
C ILE A 205 3.86 15.13 0.89
N THR A 206 4.20 13.99 1.49
CA THR A 206 5.59 13.79 1.92
C THR A 206 6.52 13.72 0.73
N LYS A 207 7.73 14.28 0.88
CA LYS A 207 8.76 14.24 -0.16
C LYS A 207 9.13 12.80 -0.53
N GLY A 208 9.20 11.91 0.46
CA GLY A 208 9.50 10.49 0.24
C GLY A 208 8.47 9.78 -0.65
N TYR A 209 7.19 10.13 -0.53
CA TYR A 209 6.17 9.62 -1.45
C TYR A 209 6.24 10.28 -2.83
N ASN A 210 6.40 11.62 -2.89
CA ASN A 210 6.42 12.36 -4.16
C ASN A 210 7.60 11.98 -5.06
N ASP A 211 8.81 11.90 -4.50
CA ASP A 211 10.03 11.56 -5.25
C ASP A 211 9.98 10.16 -5.85
N ARG A 212 9.10 9.29 -5.35
CA ARG A 212 9.00 7.87 -5.71
C ARG A 212 7.85 7.56 -6.66
N LEU A 213 7.08 8.54 -7.14
CA LEU A 213 5.94 8.29 -8.01
C LEU A 213 6.29 7.48 -9.26
N SER A 214 7.41 7.78 -9.92
CA SER A 214 7.87 7.05 -11.11
C SER A 214 8.17 5.59 -10.82
N SER A 215 8.93 5.31 -9.75
CA SER A 215 9.22 3.94 -9.32
C SER A 215 7.93 3.22 -8.91
N LYS A 216 7.07 3.88 -8.14
CA LYS A 216 5.79 3.32 -7.69
C LYS A 216 4.90 2.95 -8.87
N ALA A 217 4.86 3.76 -9.91
CA ALA A 217 4.09 3.44 -11.13
C ALA A 217 4.60 2.17 -11.83
N MET A 218 5.92 1.95 -11.85
CA MET A 218 6.49 0.69 -12.35
C MET A 218 6.08 -0.51 -11.48
N LEU A 219 6.04 -0.35 -10.15
CA LEU A 219 5.57 -1.41 -9.24
C LEU A 219 4.10 -1.74 -9.47
N VAL A 220 3.24 -0.73 -9.59
CA VAL A 220 1.81 -0.90 -9.92
C VAL A 220 1.63 -1.65 -11.25
N LYS A 221 2.46 -1.35 -12.26
CA LYS A 221 2.45 -2.11 -13.53
C LYS A 221 2.90 -3.56 -13.32
N GLY A 222 3.93 -3.78 -12.52
CA GLY A 222 4.41 -5.10 -12.11
C GLY A 222 3.32 -5.93 -11.43
N ASP A 223 2.58 -5.34 -10.49
CA ASP A 223 1.44 -5.95 -9.79
C ASP A 223 0.35 -6.35 -10.78
N SER A 224 -0.06 -5.44 -11.67
CA SER A 224 -1.09 -5.68 -12.68
C SER A 224 -0.70 -6.82 -13.63
N LEU A 225 0.58 -6.94 -14.00
CA LEU A 225 1.08 -8.03 -14.85
C LEU A 225 1.13 -9.36 -14.10
N TYR A 226 1.44 -9.34 -12.80
CA TYR A 226 1.39 -10.54 -11.98
C TYR A 226 -0.03 -11.09 -11.84
N GLU A 227 -1.03 -10.22 -11.63
CA GLU A 227 -2.46 -10.61 -11.61
C GLU A 227 -2.88 -11.25 -12.94
N LYS A 228 -2.31 -10.79 -14.04
CA LYS A 228 -2.52 -11.35 -15.39
C LYS A 228 -1.66 -12.58 -15.69
N GLN A 229 -0.91 -13.07 -14.69
CA GLN A 229 0.00 -14.22 -14.79
C GLN A 229 1.15 -14.02 -15.79
N ASP A 230 1.45 -12.79 -16.20
CA ASP A 230 2.62 -12.44 -17.00
C ASP A 230 3.83 -12.17 -16.08
N TYR A 231 4.29 -13.24 -15.41
CA TYR A 231 5.34 -13.17 -14.39
C TYR A 231 6.68 -12.67 -14.95
N ASN A 232 6.96 -12.96 -16.23
CA ASN A 232 8.19 -12.50 -16.87
C ASN A 232 8.20 -10.98 -17.01
N LYS A 233 7.12 -10.38 -17.52
CA LYS A 233 7.04 -8.92 -17.62
C LYS A 233 6.88 -8.27 -16.26
N SER A 234 6.14 -8.89 -15.32
CA SER A 234 6.04 -8.40 -13.94
C SER A 234 7.44 -8.28 -13.32
N LEU A 235 8.24 -9.35 -13.36
CA LEU A 235 9.62 -9.34 -12.86
C LEU A 235 10.50 -8.28 -13.53
N ALA A 236 10.33 -8.06 -14.84
CA ALA A 236 11.11 -7.04 -15.56
C ALA A 236 10.91 -5.62 -15.00
N TYR A 237 9.67 -5.25 -14.63
CA TYR A 237 9.40 -3.95 -14.01
C TYR A 237 10.06 -3.82 -12.63
N TYR A 238 10.01 -4.87 -11.81
CA TYR A 238 10.70 -4.86 -10.52
C TYR A 238 12.23 -4.77 -10.66
N ASN A 239 12.80 -5.50 -11.62
CA ASN A 239 14.23 -5.43 -11.92
C ASN A 239 14.65 -4.05 -12.44
N GLN A 240 13.81 -3.39 -13.22
CA GLN A 240 14.06 -2.03 -13.72
C GLN A 240 14.15 -1.02 -12.56
N VAL A 241 13.23 -1.09 -11.60
CA VAL A 241 13.30 -0.24 -10.40
C VAL A 241 14.54 -0.57 -9.57
N ALA A 242 14.81 -1.86 -9.34
CA ALA A 242 15.96 -2.30 -8.57
C ALA A 242 17.30 -1.85 -9.15
N GLY A 243 17.43 -1.76 -10.48
CA GLY A 243 18.64 -1.32 -11.17
C GLY A 243 18.92 0.19 -11.05
N GLY A 244 17.91 1.00 -10.72
CA GLY A 244 18.04 2.45 -10.54
C GLY A 244 18.31 2.88 -9.09
N GLN A 245 18.30 1.95 -8.13
CA GLN A 245 18.38 2.26 -6.70
C GLN A 245 19.68 1.74 -6.07
N LYS A 246 20.33 2.59 -5.27
CA LYS A 246 21.50 2.19 -4.48
C LYS A 246 21.12 1.22 -3.36
N GLU A 247 19.98 1.48 -2.72
CA GLU A 247 19.39 0.62 -1.69
C GLU A 247 18.00 0.18 -2.16
N GLN A 248 17.77 -1.13 -2.16
CA GLN A 248 16.56 -1.72 -2.70
C GLN A 248 15.43 -1.67 -1.66
N GLU A 249 14.31 -1.07 -2.05
CA GLU A 249 13.12 -0.95 -1.23
C GLU A 249 12.44 -2.31 -0.96
N LEU A 250 11.76 -2.42 0.18
CA LEU A 250 11.04 -3.65 0.57
C LEU A 250 9.99 -4.08 -0.45
N GLU A 251 9.26 -3.16 -1.05
CA GLU A 251 8.27 -3.41 -2.11
C GLU A 251 8.91 -4.06 -3.34
N VAL A 252 10.06 -3.54 -3.76
CA VAL A 252 10.82 -4.05 -4.91
C VAL A 252 11.30 -5.47 -4.66
N LEU A 253 11.95 -5.68 -3.52
CA LEU A 253 12.52 -6.97 -3.13
C LEU A 253 11.44 -8.05 -3.00
N ASN A 254 10.29 -7.71 -2.43
CA ASN A 254 9.17 -8.65 -2.36
C ASN A 254 8.62 -9.01 -3.74
N GLY A 255 8.45 -8.04 -4.64
CA GLY A 255 7.98 -8.30 -5.99
C GLY A 255 8.93 -9.19 -6.78
N GLN A 256 10.24 -8.94 -6.67
CA GLN A 256 11.28 -9.79 -7.25
C GLN A 256 11.21 -11.21 -6.68
N PHE A 257 11.22 -11.36 -5.35
CA PHE A 257 11.14 -12.66 -4.70
C PHE A 257 9.92 -13.45 -5.18
N THR A 258 8.75 -12.82 -5.15
CA THR A 258 7.47 -13.47 -5.44
C THR A 258 7.41 -13.94 -6.89
N ASN A 259 7.87 -13.10 -7.82
CA ASN A 259 7.99 -13.48 -9.23
C ASN A 259 8.97 -14.63 -9.47
N LEU A 260 10.15 -14.58 -8.83
CA LEU A 260 11.17 -15.64 -8.97
C LEU A 260 10.65 -16.98 -8.45
N VAL A 261 9.95 -16.98 -7.31
CA VAL A 261 9.29 -18.18 -6.78
C VAL A 261 8.25 -18.72 -7.76
N LYS A 262 7.41 -17.87 -8.37
CA LYS A 262 6.42 -18.31 -9.37
C LYS A 262 7.03 -18.91 -10.62
N GLN A 263 8.22 -18.46 -10.99
CA GLN A 263 8.96 -18.99 -12.13
C GLN A 263 9.83 -20.21 -11.75
N GLY A 264 9.74 -20.71 -10.51
CA GLY A 264 10.53 -21.85 -10.04
C GLY A 264 12.01 -21.56 -9.78
N GLN A 265 12.41 -20.28 -9.80
CA GLN A 265 13.80 -19.84 -9.63
C GLN A 265 14.16 -19.67 -8.14
N LEU A 266 14.12 -20.76 -7.38
CA LEU A 266 14.24 -20.72 -5.92
C LEU A 266 15.61 -20.20 -5.42
N GLU A 267 16.70 -20.50 -6.13
CA GLU A 267 18.03 -20.01 -5.75
C GLU A 267 18.13 -18.48 -5.86
N ASN A 268 17.68 -17.92 -7.00
CA ASN A 268 17.58 -16.47 -7.18
C ASN A 268 16.63 -15.83 -6.16
N ALA A 269 15.50 -16.47 -5.89
CA ALA A 269 14.56 -16.00 -4.88
C ALA A 269 15.20 -15.96 -3.49
N GLU A 270 15.97 -16.97 -3.10
CA GLU A 270 16.69 -16.98 -1.83
C GLU A 270 17.70 -15.84 -1.71
N HIS A 271 18.44 -15.52 -2.77
CA HIS A 271 19.32 -14.35 -2.78
C HIS A 271 18.58 -13.04 -2.57
N VAL A 272 17.42 -12.86 -3.21
CA VAL A 272 16.55 -11.68 -2.99
C VAL A 272 15.99 -11.67 -1.57
N TYR A 273 15.63 -12.84 -1.03
CA TYR A 273 15.12 -12.96 0.34
C TYR A 273 16.15 -12.53 1.39
N ILE A 274 17.43 -12.84 1.19
CA ILE A 274 18.50 -12.38 2.09
C ILE A 274 18.57 -10.84 2.12
N LYS A 275 18.46 -10.20 0.95
CA LYS A 275 18.39 -8.74 0.87
C LYS A 275 17.16 -8.20 1.58
N LEU A 276 15.98 -8.79 1.30
CA LEU A 276 14.72 -8.42 1.94
C LEU A 276 14.79 -8.51 3.46
N LEU A 277 15.39 -9.59 3.99
CA LEU A 277 15.61 -9.79 5.41
C LEU A 277 16.47 -8.68 6.01
N ASN A 278 17.61 -8.36 5.38
CA ASN A 278 18.50 -7.32 5.85
C ASN A 278 17.89 -5.92 5.77
N THR A 279 17.20 -5.59 4.67
CA THR A 279 16.47 -4.33 4.53
C THR A 279 15.37 -4.22 5.58
N SER A 280 14.62 -5.30 5.85
CA SER A 280 13.56 -5.29 6.88
C SER A 280 14.13 -5.04 8.27
N ILE A 281 15.23 -5.72 8.64
CA ILE A 281 15.92 -5.48 9.92
C ILE A 281 16.38 -4.03 10.04
N THR A 282 16.89 -3.45 8.95
CA THR A 282 17.41 -2.07 8.94
C THR A 282 16.28 -1.04 9.03
N GLU A 283 15.19 -1.22 8.29
CA GLU A 283 14.10 -0.24 8.22
C GLU A 283 13.14 -0.30 9.41
N THR A 284 12.84 -1.49 9.91
CA THR A 284 11.75 -1.69 10.88
C THR A 284 12.19 -2.44 12.13
N SER A 285 13.40 -3.04 12.14
CA SER A 285 13.81 -4.03 13.15
C SER A 285 12.85 -5.21 13.28
N GLU A 286 12.00 -5.44 12.27
CA GLU A 286 10.97 -6.46 12.29
C GLU A 286 10.87 -7.15 10.93
N VAL A 287 10.69 -8.47 10.95
CA VAL A 287 10.34 -9.24 9.76
C VAL A 287 9.05 -9.97 10.06
N ALA A 288 7.97 -9.48 9.49
CA ALA A 288 6.66 -10.09 9.63
C ALA A 288 6.48 -11.13 8.52
N ASN A 289 7.13 -12.29 8.65
CA ASN A 289 7.04 -13.34 7.65
C ASN A 289 5.63 -13.95 7.60
N LYS A 290 5.14 -14.18 6.38
CA LYS A 290 3.92 -14.93 6.08
C LYS A 290 4.15 -16.43 6.21
N ILE A 291 4.58 -16.88 7.40
CA ILE A 291 4.55 -18.30 7.76
C ILE A 291 3.13 -18.62 8.25
N ILE A 292 2.33 -19.18 7.34
CA ILE A 292 0.89 -19.39 7.56
C ILE A 292 0.63 -20.79 8.13
N PHE A 293 -0.26 -20.85 9.11
CA PHE A 293 -0.68 -22.07 9.78
C PHE A 293 -2.15 -22.38 9.46
N ALA A 294 -2.47 -23.67 9.32
CA ALA A 294 -3.84 -24.14 9.35
C ALA A 294 -4.49 -23.85 10.72
N PRO A 295 -5.83 -23.73 10.79
CA PRO A 295 -6.54 -23.67 12.07
C PRO A 295 -6.12 -24.81 13.00
N ASN A 296 -5.92 -24.50 14.28
CA ASN A 296 -5.52 -25.47 15.32
C ASN A 296 -4.21 -26.23 15.08
N SER A 297 -3.37 -25.82 14.12
CA SER A 297 -2.07 -26.44 13.85
C SER A 297 -0.91 -25.65 14.47
N ILE A 298 0.10 -26.38 14.97
CA ILE A 298 1.41 -25.84 15.39
C ILE A 298 2.44 -25.89 14.25
N VAL A 299 2.20 -26.70 13.22
CA VAL A 299 3.07 -26.84 12.04
C VAL A 299 2.54 -25.93 10.92
N PRO A 300 3.41 -25.19 10.22
CA PRO A 300 3.01 -24.40 9.06
C PRO A 300 2.40 -25.24 7.94
N LEU A 301 1.74 -24.59 6.99
CA LEU A 301 1.16 -25.27 5.82
C LEU A 301 2.23 -26.01 4.99
N ASP A 302 2.03 -27.31 4.80
CA ASP A 302 2.93 -28.20 4.05
C ASP A 302 3.20 -27.73 2.62
N SER A 303 2.19 -27.16 1.95
CA SER A 303 2.26 -26.68 0.57
C SER A 303 3.27 -25.55 0.33
N LYS A 304 3.78 -24.90 1.39
CA LYS A 304 4.76 -23.82 1.33
C LYS A 304 6.06 -24.16 2.09
N MET A 305 6.24 -25.42 2.49
CA MET A 305 7.33 -25.79 3.40
C MET A 305 8.72 -25.53 2.84
N ASP A 306 8.96 -25.69 1.54
CA ASP A 306 10.28 -25.39 0.98
C ASP A 306 10.63 -23.89 1.05
N LEU A 307 9.64 -23.01 0.88
CA LEU A 307 9.81 -21.57 1.09
C LEU A 307 10.06 -21.26 2.58
N TYR A 308 9.30 -21.89 3.48
CA TYR A 308 9.48 -21.68 4.92
C TYR A 308 10.85 -22.15 5.40
N LYS A 309 11.39 -23.24 4.85
CA LYS A 309 12.77 -23.68 5.13
C LYS A 309 13.78 -22.60 4.75
N ILE A 310 13.63 -21.96 3.59
CA ILE A 310 14.49 -20.82 3.18
C ILE A 310 14.38 -19.69 4.21
N TYR A 311 13.15 -19.28 4.57
CA TYR A 311 12.95 -18.17 5.50
C TYR A 311 13.60 -18.43 6.86
N ILE A 312 13.30 -19.60 7.44
CA ILE A 312 13.76 -20.00 8.76
C ILE A 312 15.29 -20.14 8.76
N ARG A 313 15.86 -20.79 7.73
CA ARG A 313 17.32 -20.96 7.60
C ARG A 313 18.03 -19.62 7.52
N GLN A 314 17.58 -18.71 6.66
CA GLN A 314 18.26 -17.43 6.48
C GLN A 314 18.13 -16.52 7.71
N ILE A 315 16.98 -16.54 8.40
CA ILE A 315 16.83 -15.85 9.69
C ILE A 315 17.76 -16.46 10.74
N ALA A 316 17.83 -17.79 10.85
CA ALA A 316 18.72 -18.47 11.80
C ALA A 316 20.19 -18.13 11.56
N ASN A 317 20.64 -18.14 10.30
CA ASN A 317 21.99 -17.75 9.91
C ASN A 317 22.27 -16.28 10.27
N ARG A 318 21.31 -15.38 10.02
CA ARG A 318 21.43 -13.96 10.36
C ARG A 318 21.60 -13.73 11.86
N VAL A 319 20.82 -14.44 12.68
CA VAL A 319 20.94 -14.41 14.14
C VAL A 319 22.27 -15.00 14.62
N ALA A 320 22.73 -16.06 13.98
CA ALA A 320 24.00 -16.71 14.31
C ALA A 320 25.23 -15.86 13.96
N ALA A 321 25.12 -14.97 12.96
CA ALA A 321 26.22 -14.14 12.47
C ALA A 321 26.75 -13.13 13.49
N SER A 322 25.92 -12.65 14.44
CA SER A 322 26.35 -11.71 15.48
C SER A 322 26.00 -12.21 16.88
N SER A 323 26.99 -12.27 17.77
CA SER A 323 26.80 -12.64 19.19
C SER A 323 25.94 -11.65 19.97
N ALA A 324 25.81 -10.41 19.50
CA ALA A 324 24.94 -9.40 20.08
C ALA A 324 23.49 -9.54 19.59
N CYS A 325 23.25 -10.09 18.40
CA CYS A 325 21.92 -10.18 17.81
C CYS A 325 20.97 -11.01 18.69
N ARG A 326 19.80 -10.46 18.99
CA ARG A 326 18.71 -11.10 19.73
C ARG A 326 17.42 -10.99 18.95
N VAL A 327 16.59 -12.04 18.98
CA VAL A 327 15.32 -12.06 18.25
C VAL A 327 14.18 -12.55 19.13
N GLN A 328 13.05 -11.85 19.08
CA GLN A 328 11.77 -12.34 19.58
C GLN A 328 11.00 -12.98 18.42
N ILE A 329 10.61 -14.23 18.58
CA ILE A 329 9.76 -14.99 17.67
C ILE A 329 8.34 -14.92 18.26
N ILE A 330 7.45 -14.19 17.59
CA ILE A 330 6.13 -13.87 18.09
C ILE A 330 5.10 -14.61 17.25
N GLY A 331 4.42 -15.58 17.85
CA GLY A 331 3.32 -16.28 17.21
C GLY A 331 1.99 -15.57 17.42
N HIS A 332 1.13 -15.65 16.41
CA HIS A 332 -0.23 -15.11 16.39
C HIS A 332 -1.26 -16.20 16.02
N SER A 333 -2.51 -15.95 16.38
CA SER A 333 -3.66 -16.79 16.01
C SER A 333 -4.83 -15.91 15.56
N SER A 334 -5.80 -16.49 14.84
CA SER A 334 -7.07 -15.82 14.61
C SER A 334 -7.86 -15.65 15.91
N ARG A 335 -8.95 -14.88 15.83
CA ARG A 335 -9.86 -14.61 16.96
C ARG A 335 -10.72 -15.81 17.36
N THR A 336 -10.73 -16.89 16.58
CA THR A 336 -11.55 -18.07 16.81
C THR A 336 -11.06 -18.85 18.03
N GLY A 337 -11.98 -19.22 18.93
CA GLY A 337 -11.65 -20.00 20.14
C GLY A 337 -11.36 -19.16 21.39
N SER A 338 -10.97 -19.83 22.49
CA SER A 338 -10.72 -19.16 23.76
C SER A 338 -9.38 -18.43 23.79
N GLY A 339 -9.28 -17.35 24.57
CA GLY A 339 -8.04 -16.59 24.72
C GLY A 339 -6.87 -17.42 25.25
N SER A 340 -7.11 -18.27 26.26
CA SER A 340 -6.07 -19.14 26.83
C SER A 340 -5.58 -20.19 25.84
N TYR A 341 -6.47 -20.75 25.03
CA TYR A 341 -6.10 -21.68 23.96
C TYR A 341 -5.23 -20.99 22.91
N ASN A 342 -5.65 -19.80 22.45
CA ASN A 342 -4.95 -19.03 21.43
C ASN A 342 -3.57 -18.54 21.89
N ASP A 343 -3.44 -18.12 23.16
CA ASP A 343 -2.15 -17.77 23.76
C ASP A 343 -1.19 -18.97 23.79
N LYS A 344 -1.70 -20.17 24.14
CA LYS A 344 -0.90 -21.40 24.11
C LYS A 344 -0.52 -21.80 22.69
N LEU A 345 -1.48 -21.87 21.78
CA LEU A 345 -1.28 -22.29 20.38
C LEU A 345 -0.26 -21.40 19.67
N SER A 346 -0.43 -20.08 19.80
CA SER A 346 0.47 -19.11 19.19
C SER A 346 1.91 -19.21 19.72
N ARG A 347 2.08 -19.43 21.04
CA ARG A 347 3.41 -19.70 21.62
C ARG A 347 4.03 -21.00 21.07
N GLN A 348 3.25 -22.08 20.97
CA GLN A 348 3.74 -23.36 20.44
C GLN A 348 4.19 -23.26 18.98
N ARG A 349 3.52 -22.43 18.16
CA ARG A 349 3.98 -22.10 16.80
C ARG A 349 5.34 -21.42 16.81
N ALA A 350 5.54 -20.43 17.68
CA ALA A 350 6.84 -19.76 17.83
C ALA A 350 7.93 -20.73 18.31
N GLU A 351 7.62 -21.62 19.27
CA GLU A 351 8.52 -22.67 19.74
C GLU A 351 8.91 -23.65 18.62
N TRP A 352 7.96 -24.05 17.79
CA TRP A 352 8.24 -24.88 16.62
C TRP A 352 9.23 -24.21 15.66
N ILE A 353 9.02 -22.92 15.36
CA ILE A 353 9.94 -22.13 14.51
C ILE A 353 11.33 -22.03 15.15
N GLN A 354 11.41 -21.79 16.46
CA GLN A 354 12.68 -21.72 17.18
C GLN A 354 13.47 -23.04 17.07
N HIS A 355 12.78 -24.18 17.19
CA HIS A 355 13.42 -25.49 17.03
C HIS A 355 13.91 -25.73 15.59
N GLN A 356 13.17 -25.27 14.58
CA GLN A 356 13.65 -25.32 13.20
C GLN A 356 14.84 -24.38 12.96
N MET A 357 14.88 -23.20 13.59
CA MET A 357 16.06 -22.32 13.52
C MET A 357 17.29 -22.97 14.15
N GLU A 358 17.12 -23.65 15.28
CA GLU A 358 18.17 -24.36 16.00
C GLU A 358 18.81 -25.47 15.15
N SER A 359 18.03 -26.20 14.35
CA SER A 359 18.56 -27.25 13.48
C SER A 359 19.43 -26.70 12.34
N TYR A 360 19.16 -25.49 11.84
CA TYR A 360 20.01 -24.82 10.85
C TYR A 360 21.22 -24.12 11.49
N SER A 361 21.06 -23.57 12.68
CA SER A 361 22.09 -22.83 13.39
C SER A 361 21.90 -22.99 14.90
N PRO A 362 22.61 -23.93 15.55
CA PRO A 362 22.46 -24.18 17.00
C PRO A 362 22.69 -22.94 17.87
N LYS A 363 23.57 -22.03 17.42
CA LYS A 363 23.85 -20.74 18.10
C LYS A 363 22.64 -19.80 18.16
N SER A 364 21.62 -20.00 17.33
CA SER A 364 20.41 -19.17 17.34
C SER A 364 19.52 -19.44 18.56
N ARG A 365 19.59 -20.65 19.16
CA ARG A 365 18.73 -21.04 20.30
C ARG A 365 18.91 -20.12 21.50
N SER A 366 20.15 -19.84 21.89
CA SER A 366 20.45 -18.94 23.01
C SER A 366 20.24 -17.45 22.71
N ARG A 367 19.89 -17.12 21.47
CA ARG A 367 19.70 -15.74 20.98
C ARG A 367 18.25 -15.45 20.59
N THR A 368 17.36 -16.41 20.78
CA THR A 368 15.95 -16.31 20.41
C THR A 368 15.06 -16.49 21.64
N GLN A 369 13.93 -15.77 21.65
CA GLN A 369 12.89 -15.88 22.66
C GLN A 369 11.54 -16.07 21.98
N THR A 370 10.70 -16.99 22.46
CA THR A 370 9.37 -17.26 21.90
C THR A 370 8.27 -16.58 22.70
N ILE A 371 7.34 -15.93 22.02
CA ILE A 371 6.21 -15.21 22.61
C ILE A 371 4.91 -15.64 21.90
N GLY A 372 3.86 -15.92 22.65
CA GLY A 372 2.51 -16.12 22.12
C GLY A 372 1.64 -14.89 22.37
N ARG A 373 1.08 -14.30 21.31
CA ARG A 373 0.16 -13.15 21.41
C ARG A 373 -1.31 -13.52 21.20
N GLY A 374 -1.60 -14.76 20.84
CA GLY A 374 -2.95 -15.20 20.51
C GLY A 374 -3.56 -14.27 19.45
N PHE A 375 -4.78 -13.80 19.70
CA PHE A 375 -5.47 -12.84 18.83
C PHE A 375 -5.35 -11.38 19.25
N LYS A 376 -4.53 -11.06 20.26
CA LYS A 376 -4.44 -9.71 20.84
C LYS A 376 -3.94 -8.66 19.84
N GLU A 377 -3.19 -9.10 18.84
CA GLU A 377 -2.57 -8.28 17.80
C GLU A 377 -3.03 -8.74 16.39
N ASN A 378 -4.32 -9.10 16.27
CA ASN A 378 -4.92 -9.37 14.97
C ASN A 378 -4.93 -8.12 14.08
N VAL A 379 -4.60 -8.34 12.82
CA VAL A 379 -4.59 -7.36 11.75
C VAL A 379 -5.98 -7.21 11.16
N VAL A 380 -6.64 -8.32 10.83
CA VAL A 380 -8.02 -8.30 10.28
C VAL A 380 -9.03 -8.61 11.38
N GLY A 381 -8.80 -9.66 12.15
CA GLY A 381 -9.58 -10.02 13.34
C GLY A 381 -11.01 -10.50 13.04
N SER A 382 -11.27 -10.96 11.82
CA SER A 382 -12.62 -11.40 11.41
C SER A 382 -13.01 -12.75 12.01
N GLY A 383 -12.04 -13.65 12.23
CA GLY A 383 -12.29 -14.99 12.75
C GLY A 383 -13.02 -15.90 11.77
N LYS A 384 -12.91 -15.64 10.46
CA LYS A 384 -13.45 -16.49 9.39
C LYS A 384 -12.55 -17.69 9.10
N ASP A 385 -11.28 -17.60 9.49
CA ASP A 385 -10.26 -18.61 9.26
C ASP A 385 -10.04 -18.95 7.77
N ASP A 386 -10.26 -17.98 6.89
CA ASP A 386 -10.12 -18.08 5.45
C ASP A 386 -8.86 -17.34 4.94
N LEU A 387 -8.81 -17.05 3.63
CA LEU A 387 -7.69 -16.31 3.02
C LEU A 387 -7.65 -14.84 3.46
N THR A 388 -8.79 -14.24 3.82
CA THR A 388 -8.89 -12.82 4.18
C THR A 388 -8.26 -12.54 5.54
N ASP A 389 -8.29 -13.51 6.47
CA ASP A 389 -7.67 -13.39 7.80
C ASP A 389 -6.47 -14.32 8.02
N ALA A 390 -5.94 -14.93 6.94
CA ALA A 390 -4.74 -15.77 7.02
C ALA A 390 -3.55 -15.03 7.66
N ILE A 391 -3.48 -13.71 7.47
CA ILE A 391 -2.53 -12.78 8.10
C ILE A 391 -2.55 -12.83 9.64
N ASP A 392 -3.66 -13.22 10.26
CA ASP A 392 -3.75 -13.32 11.72
C ASP A 392 -3.11 -14.60 12.27
N ARG A 393 -2.88 -15.61 11.42
CA ARG A 393 -2.22 -16.88 11.77
C ARG A 393 -0.78 -16.87 11.26
N ARG A 394 0.03 -15.93 11.75
CA ARG A 394 1.42 -15.66 11.32
C ARG A 394 2.44 -15.80 12.45
N VAL A 395 3.72 -15.71 12.07
CA VAL A 395 4.85 -15.50 12.99
C VAL A 395 5.60 -14.23 12.59
N GLU A 396 5.94 -13.40 13.57
CA GLU A 396 6.75 -12.21 13.40
C GLU A 396 8.10 -12.37 14.12
N PHE A 397 9.13 -11.76 13.56
CA PHE A 397 10.46 -11.74 14.15
C PHE A 397 10.83 -10.30 14.48
N LYS A 398 11.04 -9.97 15.76
CA LYS A 398 11.56 -8.66 16.19
C LYS A 398 13.02 -8.78 16.54
N PHE A 399 13.86 -8.02 15.86
CA PHE A 399 15.30 -8.05 15.97
C PHE A 399 15.79 -6.92 16.88
N ASN A 400 16.69 -7.26 17.79
CA ASN A 400 17.37 -6.32 18.68
C ASN A 400 18.89 -6.51 18.52
N GLN A 401 19.63 -5.42 18.37
CA GLN A 401 21.10 -5.44 18.30
C GLN A 401 21.65 -6.33 17.16
N CYS A 402 20.92 -6.38 16.05
CA CYS A 402 21.27 -7.16 14.86
C CYS A 402 21.77 -6.23 13.76
N GLU A 403 22.90 -5.57 13.97
CA GLU A 403 23.53 -4.71 12.95
C GLU A 403 23.89 -5.52 11.70
N VAL A 404 23.58 -4.97 10.52
CA VAL A 404 23.93 -5.56 9.23
C VAL A 404 25.33 -5.06 8.89
N THR A 405 26.35 -5.86 9.17
CA THR A 405 27.69 -5.62 8.62
C THR A 405 27.64 -5.99 7.14
N GLU A 406 27.92 -5.03 6.24
CA GLU A 406 27.97 -5.26 4.79
C GLU A 406 28.78 -6.51 4.47
N GLN A 407 28.17 -7.45 3.74
CA GLN A 407 28.92 -8.54 3.12
C GLN A 407 29.71 -7.96 1.94
N PRO A 408 31.00 -8.29 1.77
CA PRO A 408 31.75 -7.85 0.61
C PRO A 408 31.13 -8.41 -0.67
N GLU A 409 30.65 -7.53 -1.56
CA GLU A 409 30.14 -7.87 -2.89
C GLU A 409 31.18 -8.67 -3.68
N ARG A 410 30.98 -9.98 -3.85
CA ARG A 410 31.47 -10.74 -5.02
C ARG A 410 30.57 -11.92 -5.33
N VAL A 411 29.45 -11.66 -5.99
CA VAL A 411 28.93 -12.59 -7.00
C VAL A 411 28.43 -11.74 -8.16
N LYS A 412 29.23 -11.67 -9.24
CA LYS A 412 28.74 -11.17 -10.52
C LYS A 412 27.64 -12.13 -10.98
N ILE A 413 26.41 -11.65 -11.01
CA ILE A 413 25.33 -12.33 -11.73
C ILE A 413 25.73 -12.28 -13.21
N ILE A 414 26.18 -13.41 -13.74
CA ILE A 414 26.38 -13.58 -15.18
C ILE A 414 24.97 -13.69 -15.76
N ILE A 415 24.45 -12.57 -16.27
CA ILE A 415 23.34 -12.61 -17.21
C ILE A 415 23.93 -13.17 -18.50
N THR A 416 23.71 -14.45 -18.77
CA THR A 416 24.03 -15.03 -20.06
C THR A 416 23.04 -14.47 -21.08
N ASP A 417 23.48 -13.49 -21.86
CA ASP A 417 22.77 -13.06 -23.05
C ASP A 417 22.62 -14.26 -24.00
N GLY A 418 21.37 -14.47 -24.43
CA GLY A 418 20.99 -15.53 -25.36
C GLY A 418 21.81 -15.47 -26.64
N GLU A 419 22.39 -16.62 -26.96
CA GLU A 419 23.15 -16.89 -28.16
C GLU A 419 22.28 -16.63 -29.40
N LYS A 420 22.59 -15.56 -30.13
CA LYS A 420 22.03 -15.29 -31.45
C LYS A 420 22.70 -16.20 -32.47
N ASP A 421 21.97 -17.23 -32.85
CA ASP A 421 22.29 -18.12 -33.96
C ASP A 421 22.48 -17.29 -35.25
N LYS A 422 23.67 -17.38 -35.86
CA LYS A 422 23.97 -16.82 -37.19
C LYS A 422 23.95 -17.97 -38.21
N PRO A 423 23.38 -17.76 -39.41
CA PRO A 423 23.28 -18.82 -40.40
C PRO A 423 24.65 -19.09 -41.03
N LYS A 424 25.03 -20.37 -41.11
CA LYS A 424 26.20 -20.82 -41.87
C LYS A 424 25.90 -20.69 -43.37
N LYS A 425 26.83 -20.05 -44.10
CA LYS A 425 27.02 -20.22 -45.55
C LYS A 425 27.80 -21.49 -45.82
#